data_AF-A0A2Z5JCR9-F1
#
_entry.id   AF-A0A2Z5JCR9-F1
#
_cell.length_a   1.000
_cell.length_b   1.000
_cell.length_c   1.000
_cell.angle_alpha   90.00
_cell.angle_beta   90.00
_cell.angle_gamma   90.00
#
_symmetry.space_group_name_H-M   'P 1'
#
loop_
_entity.id
_entity.type
_entity.pdbx_description
1 polymer ?
#
loop_
_entity_poly.entity_id
_entity_poly.type
_entity_poly.pdbx_seq_one_letter_code
_entity_poly.pdbx_strand_id
1 'polypeptide(L)'
;MSDAYERERLATAVAESKNWTDLMHRLGLKKSGGQRRVLQEKVAGHGLDTAHFKQRSPWRKYPDTAIAAAVASSSSLREVVTKLGVPPASGTLSHISRRIMAAGIDVSHFPGMNRPQLGLLFTVEELRTAVASAESIRGVARSLGVRDDSQSRSALASMLRRKGIDTSHFRNTRLAIPENTLREAVPRATSYADVMRALRLEVNDTNHRRVRRKALQLKLDTSHFTRRSWGSTQVHEPKAIAPTTLVVMPQGSTRVSRPRLHRALQEIRIPYRCESCDNPGEWLGRPITLQIDHINGDWLDNRAENLRYLCPNCHALTETWCRKRKDRPNTSV
;
A
#
# COMPACT_ATOMS: atom_id res chain seq x y z
N MET A 1 19.73 13.18 -38.31
CA MET A 1 18.35 13.01 -37.81
C MET A 1 18.25 13.89 -36.57
N SER A 2 17.70 15.10 -36.70
CA SER A 2 17.68 16.08 -35.61
C SER A 2 16.87 15.56 -34.43
N ASP A 3 17.43 15.68 -33.23
CA ASP A 3 16.74 15.26 -32.02
C ASP A 3 15.45 16.09 -31.88
N ALA A 4 14.32 15.42 -31.64
CA ALA A 4 13.04 16.10 -31.45
C ALA A 4 13.03 17.00 -30.21
N TYR A 5 14.05 16.87 -29.34
CA TYR A 5 14.22 17.64 -28.11
C TYR A 5 15.38 18.65 -28.17
N GLU A 6 15.95 18.93 -29.34
CA GLU A 6 16.90 20.04 -29.50
C GLU A 6 16.22 21.38 -29.17
N ARG A 7 16.93 22.23 -28.42
CA ARG A 7 16.39 23.48 -27.88
C ARG A 7 15.81 24.39 -28.95
N GLU A 8 16.51 24.55 -30.08
CA GLU A 8 16.07 25.40 -31.19
C GLU A 8 14.78 24.89 -31.82
N ARG A 9 14.73 23.58 -32.12
CA ARG A 9 13.54 22.94 -32.68
C ARG A 9 12.34 22.98 -31.74
N LEU A 10 12.57 22.78 -30.43
CA LEU A 10 11.55 22.92 -29.40
C LEU A 10 11.06 24.37 -29.29
N ALA A 11 11.95 25.36 -29.35
CA ALA A 11 11.58 26.78 -29.27
C ALA A 11 10.66 27.19 -30.43
N THR A 12 11.03 26.83 -31.66
CA THR A 12 10.19 27.08 -32.86
C THR A 12 8.85 26.37 -32.73
N ALA A 13 8.86 25.08 -32.35
CA ALA A 13 7.63 24.31 -32.23
C ALA A 13 6.71 24.84 -31.12
N VAL A 14 7.26 25.31 -30.00
CA VAL A 14 6.50 25.92 -28.89
C VAL A 14 5.90 27.26 -29.31
N ALA A 15 6.64 28.13 -29.99
CA ALA A 15 6.13 29.43 -30.44
C ALA A 15 4.91 29.29 -31.38
N GLU A 16 4.92 28.29 -32.26
CA GLU A 16 3.85 28.05 -33.24
C GLU A 16 2.68 27.20 -32.71
N SER A 17 2.84 26.57 -31.53
CA SER A 17 1.85 25.67 -30.97
C SER A 17 0.83 26.38 -30.12
N LYS A 18 -0.43 25.95 -30.22
CA LYS A 18 -1.54 26.50 -29.42
C LYS A 18 -1.82 25.70 -28.15
N ASN A 19 -1.33 24.46 -28.05
CA ASN A 19 -1.48 23.58 -26.90
C ASN A 19 -0.50 22.38 -26.95
N TRP A 20 -0.39 21.61 -25.86
CA TRP A 20 0.50 20.45 -25.76
C TRP A 20 0.25 19.36 -26.81
N THR A 21 -0.99 19.18 -27.27
CA THR A 21 -1.30 18.16 -28.29
C THR A 21 -0.85 18.60 -29.68
N ASP A 22 -0.97 19.89 -29.98
CA ASP A 22 -0.48 20.55 -31.20
C ASP A 22 1.06 20.49 -31.26
N LEU A 23 1.72 20.79 -30.13
CA LEU A 23 3.17 20.65 -29.99
C LEU A 23 3.65 19.22 -30.26
N MET A 24 2.99 18.22 -29.67
CA MET A 24 3.33 16.81 -29.90
C MET A 24 3.14 16.41 -31.37
N HIS A 25 2.10 16.93 -32.04
CA HIS A 25 1.87 16.65 -33.45
C HIS A 25 2.96 17.24 -34.35
N ARG A 26 3.36 18.51 -34.09
CA ARG A 26 4.43 19.19 -34.83
C ARG A 26 5.80 18.54 -34.65
N LEU A 27 6.04 17.95 -33.48
CA LEU A 27 7.26 17.19 -33.20
C LEU A 27 7.20 15.73 -33.69
N GLY A 28 6.11 15.30 -34.33
CA GLY A 28 5.93 13.92 -34.80
C GLY A 28 5.79 12.89 -33.68
N LEU A 29 5.45 13.32 -32.46
CA LEU A 29 5.34 12.47 -31.28
C LEU A 29 3.94 11.84 -31.19
N LYS A 30 3.88 10.57 -30.76
CA LYS A 30 2.61 9.86 -30.52
C LYS A 30 1.88 10.45 -29.32
N LYS A 31 0.56 10.52 -29.37
CA LYS A 31 -0.27 11.03 -28.26
C LYS A 31 -0.25 10.04 -27.07
N SER A 32 0.70 10.21 -26.17
CA SER A 32 0.85 9.43 -24.94
C SER A 32 1.08 10.34 -23.74
N GLY A 33 0.43 10.03 -22.60
CA GLY A 33 0.60 10.78 -21.36
C GLY A 33 2.03 10.78 -20.82
N GLY A 34 2.77 9.68 -21.04
CA GLY A 34 4.19 9.59 -20.67
C GLY A 34 5.06 10.50 -21.55
N GLN A 35 4.85 10.50 -22.87
CA GLN A 35 5.60 11.36 -23.79
C GLN A 35 5.28 12.84 -23.59
N ARG A 36 4.02 13.17 -23.28
CA ARG A 36 3.64 14.53 -22.90
C ARG A 36 4.40 15.01 -21.66
N ARG A 37 4.58 14.14 -20.66
CA ARG A 37 5.32 14.48 -19.44
C ARG A 37 6.80 14.74 -19.72
N VAL A 38 7.44 13.87 -20.49
CA VAL A 38 8.86 14.05 -20.91
C VAL A 38 9.02 15.34 -21.72
N LEU A 39 8.09 15.64 -22.62
CA LEU A 39 8.09 16.87 -23.40
C LEU A 39 7.92 18.12 -22.51
N GLN A 40 7.03 18.07 -21.51
CA GLN A 40 6.87 19.13 -20.52
C GLN A 40 8.15 19.36 -19.71
N GLU A 41 8.81 18.29 -19.28
CA GLU A 41 10.10 18.35 -18.58
C GLU A 41 11.20 18.98 -19.44
N LYS A 42 11.27 18.62 -20.73
CA LYS A 42 12.24 19.18 -21.68
C LYS A 42 11.98 20.66 -21.97
N VAL A 43 10.73 21.03 -22.24
CA VAL A 43 10.34 22.43 -22.47
C VAL A 43 10.62 23.30 -21.24
N ALA A 44 10.31 22.80 -20.04
CA ALA A 44 10.64 23.47 -18.78
C ALA A 44 12.16 23.54 -18.53
N GLY A 45 12.90 22.46 -18.80
CA GLY A 45 14.36 22.40 -18.67
C GLY A 45 15.10 23.34 -19.63
N HIS A 46 14.48 23.70 -20.76
CA HIS A 46 15.00 24.68 -21.71
C HIS A 46 14.49 26.12 -21.45
N GLY A 47 13.66 26.33 -20.43
CA GLY A 47 13.14 27.65 -20.07
C GLY A 47 12.24 28.28 -21.14
N LEU A 48 11.56 27.47 -21.95
CA LEU A 48 10.71 27.94 -23.03
C LEU A 48 9.33 28.36 -22.48
N ASP A 49 8.86 29.54 -22.86
CA ASP A 49 7.55 30.04 -22.43
C ASP A 49 6.41 29.24 -23.09
N THR A 50 5.46 28.81 -22.27
CA THR A 50 4.24 28.10 -22.69
C THR A 50 2.97 28.73 -22.13
N ALA A 51 3.05 29.96 -21.61
CA ALA A 51 1.92 30.70 -21.05
C ALA A 51 0.81 30.93 -22.09
N HIS A 52 1.17 31.08 -23.37
CA HIS A 52 0.23 31.23 -24.50
C HIS A 52 -0.48 29.92 -24.87
N PHE A 53 -0.05 28.77 -24.36
CA PHE A 53 -0.77 27.52 -24.61
C PHE A 53 -2.14 27.61 -23.94
N LYS A 54 -3.19 27.55 -24.77
CA LYS A 54 -4.56 27.50 -24.26
C LYS A 54 -4.66 26.30 -23.33
N GLN A 55 -4.76 26.57 -22.03
CA GLN A 55 -5.03 25.55 -21.03
C GLN A 55 -6.39 24.96 -21.36
N ARG A 56 -6.43 23.81 -22.03
CA ARG A 56 -7.57 22.91 -21.93
C ARG A 56 -7.54 22.27 -20.55
N SER A 57 -7.79 23.07 -19.53
CA SER A 57 -8.34 22.60 -18.27
C SER A 57 -9.48 23.48 -17.74
N PRO A 58 -10.49 23.85 -18.56
CA PRO A 58 -11.78 24.28 -18.01
C PRO A 58 -12.61 23.13 -17.42
N TRP A 59 -12.20 21.86 -17.56
CA TRP A 59 -13.02 20.71 -17.13
C TRP A 59 -12.38 19.95 -15.97
N ARG A 60 -12.64 20.42 -14.75
CA ARG A 60 -12.90 19.50 -13.63
C ARG A 60 -14.07 18.63 -14.10
N LYS A 61 -13.82 17.39 -14.52
CA LYS A 61 -14.89 16.48 -14.98
C LYS A 61 -16.05 16.38 -13.98
N TYR A 62 -15.77 16.67 -12.70
CA TYR A 62 -16.74 16.85 -11.62
C TYR A 62 -16.32 18.09 -10.80
N PRO A 63 -16.98 19.25 -10.87
CA PRO A 63 -16.69 20.34 -9.93
C PRO A 63 -17.03 19.91 -8.49
N ASP A 64 -16.36 20.46 -7.48
CA ASP A 64 -16.62 20.08 -6.08
C ASP A 64 -18.08 20.35 -5.67
N THR A 65 -18.71 21.37 -6.29
CA THR A 65 -20.14 21.66 -6.17
C THR A 65 -21.03 20.53 -6.71
N ALA A 66 -20.69 19.93 -7.85
CA ALA A 66 -21.43 18.78 -8.39
C ALA A 66 -21.21 17.52 -7.53
N ILE A 67 -20.01 17.33 -6.99
CA ILE A 67 -19.74 16.24 -6.05
C ILE A 67 -20.57 16.43 -4.77
N ALA A 68 -20.63 17.65 -4.23
CA ALA A 68 -21.42 17.97 -3.04
C ALA A 68 -22.93 17.75 -3.28
N ALA A 69 -23.48 18.19 -4.42
CA ALA A 69 -24.88 17.96 -4.77
C ALA A 69 -25.22 16.48 -4.97
N ALA A 70 -24.32 15.73 -5.61
CA ALA A 70 -24.45 14.29 -5.76
C ALA A 70 -24.38 13.60 -4.39
N VAL A 71 -23.48 14.03 -3.51
CA VAL A 71 -23.34 13.50 -2.15
C VAL A 71 -24.58 13.78 -1.29
N ALA A 72 -25.10 15.01 -1.29
CA ALA A 72 -26.27 15.38 -0.50
C ALA A 72 -27.52 14.56 -0.87
N SER A 73 -27.63 14.16 -2.13
CA SER A 73 -28.78 13.40 -2.64
C SER A 73 -28.53 11.89 -2.75
N SER A 74 -27.37 11.39 -2.31
CA SER A 74 -27.02 9.96 -2.39
C SER A 74 -26.87 9.34 -1.00
N SER A 75 -26.98 8.02 -0.96
CA SER A 75 -26.74 7.20 0.24
C SER A 75 -25.45 6.38 0.13
N SER A 76 -24.81 6.37 -1.04
CA SER A 76 -23.56 5.62 -1.27
C SER A 76 -22.64 6.28 -2.30
N LEU A 77 -21.34 6.02 -2.20
CA LEU A 77 -20.36 6.44 -3.22
C LEU A 77 -20.67 5.91 -4.62
N ARG A 78 -21.32 4.73 -4.73
CA ARG A 78 -21.74 4.20 -6.02
C ARG A 78 -22.82 5.08 -6.63
N GLU A 79 -23.83 5.46 -5.85
CA GLU A 79 -24.87 6.39 -6.31
C GLU A 79 -24.32 7.76 -6.68
N VAL A 80 -23.35 8.28 -5.92
CA VAL A 80 -22.66 9.54 -6.26
C VAL A 80 -22.03 9.43 -7.64
N VAL A 81 -21.26 8.37 -7.88
CA VAL A 81 -20.56 8.16 -9.14
C VAL A 81 -21.55 7.93 -10.30
N THR A 82 -22.65 7.22 -10.06
CA THR A 82 -23.75 7.05 -11.02
C THR A 82 -24.43 8.38 -11.35
N LYS A 83 -24.74 9.22 -10.37
CA LYS A 83 -25.35 10.55 -10.55
C LYS A 83 -24.41 11.54 -11.24
N LEU A 84 -23.10 11.37 -11.06
CA LEU A 84 -22.08 12.07 -11.81
C LEU A 84 -21.90 11.52 -13.24
N GLY A 85 -22.71 10.54 -13.66
CA GLY A 85 -22.72 9.99 -15.02
C GLY A 85 -21.53 9.09 -15.33
N VAL A 86 -20.99 8.38 -14.34
CA VAL A 86 -19.75 7.59 -14.47
C VAL A 86 -20.00 6.15 -14.06
N PRO A 87 -19.38 5.17 -14.73
CA PRO A 87 -19.42 3.80 -14.28
C PRO A 87 -18.72 3.64 -12.90
N PRO A 88 -19.31 2.88 -11.97
CA PRO A 88 -18.77 2.66 -10.62
C PRO A 88 -17.58 1.68 -10.64
N ALA A 89 -16.48 2.07 -11.28
CA ALA A 89 -15.21 1.37 -11.23
C ALA A 89 -14.44 1.68 -9.93
N SER A 90 -13.63 0.73 -9.44
CA SER A 90 -12.87 0.89 -8.19
C SER A 90 -11.97 2.14 -8.18
N GLY A 91 -11.36 2.46 -9.32
CA GLY A 91 -10.53 3.65 -9.50
C GLY A 91 -11.34 4.96 -9.41
N THR A 92 -12.51 5.02 -10.03
CA THR A 92 -13.42 6.18 -10.00
C THR A 92 -13.96 6.43 -8.60
N LEU A 93 -14.41 5.37 -7.93
CA LEU A 93 -14.88 5.44 -6.54
C LEU A 93 -13.78 5.97 -5.61
N SER A 94 -12.54 5.48 -5.78
CA SER A 94 -11.38 5.93 -5.00
C SER A 94 -10.99 7.38 -5.28
N HIS A 95 -11.12 7.84 -6.53
CA HIS A 95 -10.84 9.23 -6.92
C HIS A 95 -11.86 10.20 -6.31
N ILE A 96 -13.15 9.89 -6.46
CA ILE A 96 -14.25 10.72 -5.92
C ILE A 96 -14.22 10.74 -4.38
N SER A 97 -13.99 9.61 -3.73
CA SER A 97 -13.83 9.54 -2.27
C SER A 97 -12.71 10.46 -1.77
N ARG A 98 -11.55 10.45 -2.43
CA ARG A 98 -10.43 11.35 -2.07
C ARG A 98 -10.79 12.82 -2.22
N ARG A 99 -11.59 13.15 -3.23
CA ARG A 99 -12.03 14.53 -3.48
C ARG A 99 -13.06 15.01 -2.48
N ILE A 100 -14.00 14.16 -2.10
CA ILE A 100 -14.96 14.44 -1.01
C ILE A 100 -14.20 14.80 0.26
N MET A 101 -13.21 13.98 0.66
CA MET A 101 -12.39 14.23 1.84
C MET A 101 -11.57 15.52 1.73
N ALA A 102 -10.97 15.78 0.56
CA ALA A 102 -10.16 16.98 0.33
C ALA A 102 -10.99 18.27 0.29
N ALA A 103 -12.25 18.19 -0.14
CA ALA A 103 -13.18 19.31 -0.19
C ALA A 103 -13.95 19.50 1.12
N GLY A 104 -13.78 18.63 2.12
CA GLY A 104 -14.47 18.70 3.41
C GLY A 104 -16.00 18.54 3.29
N ILE A 105 -16.47 17.84 2.26
CA ILE A 105 -17.90 17.62 2.05
C ILE A 105 -18.40 16.62 3.10
N ASP A 106 -19.48 16.96 3.80
CA ASP A 106 -20.06 16.06 4.79
C ASP A 106 -20.66 14.81 4.14
N VAL A 107 -20.24 13.66 4.66
CA VAL A 107 -20.69 12.32 4.25
C VAL A 107 -21.04 11.46 5.44
N SER A 108 -21.40 12.11 6.56
CA SER A 108 -21.89 11.46 7.77
C SER A 108 -23.07 10.52 7.53
N HIS A 109 -23.95 10.86 6.58
CA HIS A 109 -25.09 10.04 6.16
C HIS A 109 -24.70 8.84 5.28
N PHE A 110 -23.46 8.76 4.78
CA PHE A 110 -23.00 7.62 3.99
C PHE A 110 -22.61 6.47 4.92
N PRO A 111 -23.27 5.31 4.83
CA PRO A 111 -22.93 4.18 5.67
C PRO A 111 -21.50 3.71 5.36
N GLY A 112 -20.58 3.92 6.30
CA GLY A 112 -19.21 3.42 6.25
C GLY A 112 -18.15 4.38 5.69
N MET A 113 -18.48 5.61 5.30
CA MET A 113 -17.47 6.64 4.93
C MET A 113 -16.97 7.42 6.15
N ASN A 114 -17.85 7.76 7.09
CA ASN A 114 -17.48 8.31 8.38
C ASN A 114 -17.26 7.16 9.37
N ARG A 115 -16.03 6.63 9.47
CA ARG A 115 -15.68 5.64 10.48
C ARG A 115 -14.95 6.31 11.65
N PRO A 116 -15.58 6.46 12.82
CA PRO A 116 -14.84 6.44 14.07
C PRO A 116 -14.07 5.12 14.15
N GLN A 117 -12.87 5.14 14.73
CA GLN A 117 -12.15 3.91 15.05
C GLN A 117 -13.06 3.02 15.92
N LEU A 118 -13.48 1.86 15.40
CA LEU A 118 -14.22 0.81 16.15
C LEU A 118 -13.53 0.41 17.47
N GLY A 119 -12.27 0.81 17.69
CA GLY A 119 -11.52 0.57 18.91
C GLY A 119 -12.13 1.13 20.19
N LEU A 120 -13.13 2.03 20.10
CA LEU A 120 -13.83 2.61 21.24
C LEU A 120 -15.27 2.07 21.44
N LEU A 121 -15.80 1.26 20.52
CA LEU A 121 -17.23 0.89 20.53
C LEU A 121 -17.56 -0.34 21.37
N PHE A 122 -16.58 -1.18 21.69
CA PHE A 122 -16.80 -2.40 22.46
C PHE A 122 -15.77 -2.55 23.57
N THR A 123 -16.27 -2.82 24.78
CA THR A 123 -15.46 -3.22 25.91
C THR A 123 -14.79 -4.58 25.65
N VAL A 124 -13.74 -4.89 26.41
CA VAL A 124 -13.08 -6.22 26.29
C VAL A 124 -14.06 -7.34 26.64
N GLU A 125 -14.98 -7.08 27.57
CA GLU A 125 -15.92 -8.07 28.07
C GLU A 125 -17.02 -8.37 27.04
N GLU A 126 -17.62 -7.35 26.43
CA GLU A 126 -18.59 -7.53 25.34
C GLU A 126 -17.99 -8.34 24.17
N LEU A 127 -16.72 -8.10 23.84
CA LEU A 127 -16.01 -8.86 22.82
C LEU A 127 -15.80 -10.32 23.25
N ARG A 128 -15.49 -10.60 24.52
CA ARG A 128 -15.35 -11.97 25.05
C ARG A 128 -16.67 -12.71 25.02
N THR A 129 -17.75 -12.08 25.48
CA THR A 129 -19.10 -12.66 25.44
C THR A 129 -19.52 -13.01 24.02
N ALA A 130 -19.32 -12.08 23.08
CA ALA A 130 -19.66 -12.29 21.67
C ALA A 130 -18.79 -13.36 20.99
N VAL A 131 -17.53 -13.51 21.42
CA VAL A 131 -16.62 -14.56 20.93
C VAL A 131 -16.99 -15.92 21.51
N ALA A 132 -17.38 -16.00 22.79
CA ALA A 132 -17.81 -17.23 23.42
C ALA A 132 -19.11 -17.79 22.82
N SER A 133 -20.04 -16.92 22.41
CA SER A 133 -21.32 -17.32 21.81
C SER A 133 -21.26 -17.57 20.30
N ALA A 134 -20.11 -17.32 19.65
CA ALA A 134 -19.96 -17.40 18.20
C ALA A 134 -18.93 -18.44 17.77
N GLU A 135 -19.15 -18.99 16.57
CA GLU A 135 -18.23 -19.95 15.94
C GLU A 135 -17.43 -19.34 14.76
N SER A 136 -17.55 -18.02 14.55
CA SER A 136 -16.84 -17.29 13.49
C SER A 136 -16.85 -15.77 13.73
N ILE A 137 -15.94 -15.05 13.08
CA ILE A 137 -15.93 -13.56 13.08
C ILE A 137 -17.25 -12.97 12.55
N ARG A 138 -17.93 -13.65 11.61
CA ARG A 138 -19.27 -13.26 11.14
C ARG A 138 -20.33 -13.46 12.23
N GLY A 139 -20.19 -14.50 13.05
CA GLY A 139 -21.02 -14.72 14.23
C GLY A 139 -20.82 -13.62 15.27
N VAL A 140 -19.56 -13.28 15.57
CA VAL A 140 -19.22 -12.16 16.46
C VAL A 140 -19.82 -10.85 15.95
N ALA A 141 -19.68 -10.56 14.66
CA ALA A 141 -20.26 -9.35 14.06
C ALA A 141 -21.79 -9.31 14.25
N ARG A 142 -22.49 -10.43 14.03
CA ARG A 142 -23.94 -10.53 14.28
C ARG A 142 -24.29 -10.33 15.75
N SER A 143 -23.56 -10.95 16.67
CA SER A 143 -23.78 -10.82 18.12
C SER A 143 -23.58 -9.38 18.61
N LEU A 144 -22.66 -8.65 18.00
CA LEU A 144 -22.35 -7.25 18.35
C LEU A 144 -23.19 -6.24 17.56
N GLY A 145 -24.16 -6.68 16.76
CA GLY A 145 -24.95 -5.80 15.89
C GLY A 145 -24.12 -5.07 14.81
N VAL A 146 -22.90 -5.55 14.54
CA VAL A 146 -22.01 -4.97 13.54
C VAL A 146 -22.42 -5.46 12.16
N ARG A 147 -22.45 -4.52 11.21
CA ARG A 147 -22.71 -4.81 9.79
C ARG A 147 -21.77 -5.92 9.27
N ASP A 148 -22.36 -6.92 8.62
CA ASP A 148 -21.61 -8.03 8.04
C ASP A 148 -21.02 -7.70 6.66
N ASP A 149 -19.98 -6.86 6.67
CA ASP A 149 -19.18 -6.55 5.50
C ASP A 149 -17.70 -6.95 5.71
N SER A 150 -16.93 -7.04 4.62
CA SER A 150 -15.51 -7.44 4.68
C SER A 150 -14.65 -6.52 5.53
N GLN A 151 -14.97 -5.23 5.57
CA GLN A 151 -14.19 -4.23 6.28
C GLN A 151 -14.46 -4.30 7.79
N SER A 152 -15.71 -4.47 8.18
CA SER A 152 -16.17 -4.62 9.56
C SER A 152 -15.66 -5.93 10.17
N ARG A 153 -15.69 -7.04 9.43
CA ARG A 153 -15.05 -8.30 9.83
C ARG A 153 -13.54 -8.17 10.00
N SER A 154 -12.85 -7.44 9.10
CA SER A 154 -11.40 -7.21 9.20
C SER A 154 -11.02 -6.35 10.42
N ALA A 155 -11.80 -5.30 10.69
CA ALA A 155 -11.62 -4.44 11.84
C ALA A 155 -11.84 -5.20 13.16
N LEU A 156 -12.93 -5.99 13.25
CA LEU A 156 -13.21 -6.87 14.40
C LEU A 156 -12.07 -7.88 14.61
N ALA A 157 -11.65 -8.59 13.57
CA ALA A 157 -10.56 -9.56 13.68
C ALA A 157 -9.24 -8.92 14.15
N SER A 158 -8.94 -7.70 13.70
CA SER A 158 -7.76 -6.95 14.14
C SER A 158 -7.87 -6.49 15.59
N MET A 159 -9.07 -6.10 16.02
CA MET A 159 -9.35 -5.69 17.40
C MET A 159 -9.21 -6.86 18.38
N LEU A 160 -9.79 -8.02 18.05
CA LEU A 160 -9.67 -9.24 18.85
C LEU A 160 -8.20 -9.66 19.02
N ARG A 161 -7.42 -9.64 17.94
CA ARG A 161 -5.97 -9.91 17.99
C ARG A 161 -5.22 -8.93 18.88
N ARG A 162 -5.47 -7.62 18.73
CA ARG A 162 -4.81 -6.58 19.53
C ARG A 162 -5.16 -6.68 21.02
N LYS A 163 -6.37 -7.14 21.35
CA LYS A 163 -6.83 -7.35 22.73
C LYS A 163 -6.50 -8.75 23.28
N GLY A 164 -5.84 -9.61 22.49
CA GLY A 164 -5.45 -10.96 22.92
C GLY A 164 -6.63 -11.89 23.20
N ILE A 165 -7.79 -11.68 22.56
CA ILE A 165 -8.97 -12.54 22.75
C ILE A 165 -8.81 -13.78 21.88
N ASP A 166 -8.92 -14.97 22.48
CA ASP A 166 -8.78 -16.23 21.76
C ASP A 166 -9.97 -16.47 20.81
N THR A 167 -9.65 -16.83 19.57
CA THR A 167 -10.64 -17.20 18.54
C THR A 167 -10.30 -18.54 17.92
N SER A 168 -9.49 -19.36 18.60
CA SER A 168 -9.01 -20.64 18.10
C SER A 168 -10.15 -21.63 17.81
N HIS A 169 -11.24 -21.57 18.58
CA HIS A 169 -12.43 -22.43 18.46
C HIS A 169 -13.31 -22.15 17.24
N PHE A 170 -13.09 -21.06 16.49
CA PHE A 170 -13.91 -20.78 15.32
C PHE A 170 -13.70 -21.83 14.22
N ARG A 171 -14.80 -22.31 13.61
CA ARG A 171 -14.81 -23.40 12.62
C ARG A 171 -13.88 -23.20 11.41
N ASN A 172 -13.58 -21.95 11.06
CA ASN A 172 -12.74 -21.59 9.92
C ASN A 172 -11.43 -20.90 10.35
N THR A 173 -10.97 -21.11 11.59
CA THR A 173 -9.68 -20.59 12.03
C THR A 173 -8.57 -21.24 11.23
N ARG A 174 -7.88 -20.42 10.45
CA ARG A 174 -6.66 -20.84 9.75
C ARG A 174 -5.54 -20.94 10.77
N LEU A 175 -5.39 -22.12 11.40
CA LEU A 175 -4.26 -22.41 12.28
C LEU A 175 -2.95 -22.07 11.58
N ALA A 176 -2.12 -21.25 12.21
CA ALA A 176 -0.80 -20.93 11.67
C ALA A 176 0.01 -22.22 11.53
N ILE A 177 0.89 -22.27 10.53
CA ILE A 177 1.87 -23.36 10.37
C ILE A 177 3.21 -22.75 10.82
N PRO A 178 3.63 -22.94 12.08
CA PRO A 178 4.88 -22.39 12.55
C PRO A 178 6.04 -23.06 11.81
N GLU A 179 7.04 -22.26 11.45
CA GLU A 179 8.20 -22.73 10.70
C GLU A 179 8.98 -23.80 11.46
N ASN A 180 9.24 -23.59 12.75
CA ASN A 180 10.03 -24.49 13.59
C ASN A 180 9.38 -25.88 13.68
N THR A 181 8.09 -25.94 14.01
CA THR A 181 7.34 -27.20 14.07
C THR A 181 7.29 -27.92 12.72
N LEU A 182 7.28 -27.19 11.60
CA LEU A 182 7.31 -27.82 10.27
C LEU A 182 8.70 -28.41 9.98
N ARG A 183 9.78 -27.72 10.36
CA ARG A 183 11.17 -28.22 10.23
C ARG A 183 11.40 -29.48 11.06
N GLU A 184 10.77 -29.60 12.23
CA GLU A 184 10.87 -30.79 13.09
C GLU A 184 10.00 -31.96 12.59
N ALA A 185 8.81 -31.66 12.07
CA ALA A 185 7.85 -32.69 11.66
C ALA A 185 8.22 -33.37 10.33
N VAL A 186 8.73 -32.61 9.36
CA VAL A 186 8.99 -33.10 7.99
C VAL A 186 10.00 -34.28 7.95
N PRO A 187 11.16 -34.23 8.64
CA PRO A 187 12.12 -35.33 8.63
C PRO A 187 11.60 -36.65 9.24
N ARG A 188 10.64 -36.57 10.18
CA ARG A 188 10.07 -37.73 10.88
C ARG A 188 8.82 -38.29 10.22
N ALA A 189 8.25 -37.56 9.27
CA ALA A 189 7.04 -37.94 8.57
C ALA A 189 7.35 -38.76 7.32
N THR A 190 6.47 -39.70 6.98
CA THR A 190 6.54 -40.47 5.73
C THR A 190 5.56 -39.94 4.67
N SER A 191 4.67 -39.00 5.04
CA SER A 191 3.72 -38.35 4.15
C SER A 191 3.28 -36.96 4.66
N TYR A 192 2.70 -36.15 3.77
CA TYR A 192 2.07 -34.88 4.18
C TYR A 192 0.90 -35.07 5.16
N ALA A 193 0.24 -36.23 5.15
CA ALA A 193 -0.79 -36.54 6.14
C ALA A 193 -0.18 -36.69 7.55
N ASP A 194 1.00 -37.33 7.66
CA ASP A 194 1.71 -37.47 8.94
C ASP A 194 2.24 -36.13 9.44
N VAL A 195 2.73 -35.27 8.53
CA VAL A 195 3.09 -33.89 8.88
C VAL A 195 1.87 -33.14 9.43
N MET A 196 0.70 -33.23 8.79
CA MET A 196 -0.52 -32.59 9.29
C MET A 196 -0.92 -33.13 10.68
N ARG A 197 -0.86 -34.45 10.89
CA ARG A 197 -1.13 -35.06 12.21
C ARG A 197 -0.15 -34.57 13.28
N ALA A 198 1.14 -34.52 12.98
CA ALA A 198 2.18 -34.03 13.89
C ALA A 198 1.96 -32.54 14.24
N LEU A 199 1.48 -31.74 13.28
CA LEU A 199 1.13 -30.34 13.48
C LEU A 199 -0.25 -30.13 14.11
N ARG A 200 -0.97 -31.20 14.47
CA ARG A 200 -2.36 -31.17 14.98
C ARG A 200 -3.32 -30.43 14.04
N LEU A 201 -3.08 -30.54 12.74
CA LEU A 201 -3.94 -30.02 11.69
C LEU A 201 -4.89 -31.12 11.22
N GLU A 202 -6.14 -30.74 10.95
CA GLU A 202 -7.09 -31.62 10.28
C GLU A 202 -6.56 -32.04 8.89
N VAL A 203 -6.66 -33.34 8.58
CA VAL A 203 -6.21 -33.93 7.32
C VAL A 203 -7.26 -33.65 6.24
N ASN A 204 -7.15 -32.48 5.61
CA ASN A 204 -8.01 -32.07 4.49
C ASN A 204 -7.16 -31.45 3.36
N ASP A 205 -7.76 -31.30 2.17
CA ASP A 205 -7.05 -30.78 0.99
C ASP A 205 -6.56 -29.34 1.17
N THR A 206 -7.29 -28.52 1.93
CA THR A 206 -6.88 -27.14 2.23
C THR A 206 -5.59 -27.09 3.03
N ASN A 207 -5.51 -27.85 4.12
CA ASN A 207 -4.30 -27.94 4.95
C ASN A 207 -3.17 -28.62 4.19
N HIS A 208 -3.46 -29.64 3.38
CA HIS A 208 -2.47 -30.31 2.54
C HIS A 208 -1.79 -29.31 1.60
N ARG A 209 -2.56 -28.49 0.85
CA ARG A 209 -2.01 -27.44 -0.03
C ARG A 209 -1.20 -26.40 0.74
N ARG A 210 -1.62 -26.04 1.96
CA ARG A 210 -0.94 -25.05 2.81
C ARG A 210 0.40 -25.57 3.33
N VAL A 211 0.42 -26.77 3.89
CA VAL A 211 1.63 -27.43 4.41
C VAL A 211 2.62 -27.65 3.27
N ARG A 212 2.16 -28.17 2.12
CA ARG A 212 2.99 -28.37 0.92
C ARG A 212 3.63 -27.06 0.43
N ARG A 213 2.84 -25.99 0.32
CA ARG A 213 3.36 -24.67 -0.08
C ARG A 213 4.41 -24.17 0.90
N LYS A 214 4.17 -24.31 2.21
CA LYS A 214 5.09 -23.83 3.25
C LYS A 214 6.40 -24.65 3.28
N ALA A 215 6.32 -25.97 3.13
CA ALA A 215 7.49 -26.85 3.03
C ALA A 215 8.36 -26.48 1.82
N LEU A 216 7.73 -26.23 0.66
CA LEU A 216 8.44 -25.81 -0.55
C LEU A 216 9.07 -24.41 -0.41
N GLN A 217 8.37 -23.45 0.20
CA GLN A 217 8.93 -22.12 0.50
C GLN A 217 10.16 -22.19 1.41
N LEU A 218 10.17 -23.12 2.35
CA LEU A 218 11.27 -23.33 3.29
C LEU A 218 12.36 -24.26 2.76
N LYS A 219 12.20 -24.76 1.54
CA LYS A 219 13.11 -25.71 0.89
C LYS A 219 13.39 -26.95 1.75
N LEU A 220 12.34 -27.48 2.40
CA LEU A 220 12.46 -28.71 3.19
C LEU A 220 12.49 -29.92 2.27
N ASP A 221 13.35 -30.89 2.59
CA ASP A 221 13.40 -32.15 1.87
C ASP A 221 12.16 -33.00 2.19
N THR A 222 11.42 -33.34 1.15
CA THR A 222 10.25 -34.25 1.23
C THR A 222 10.40 -35.41 0.24
N SER A 223 11.62 -35.67 -0.25
CA SER A 223 11.90 -36.73 -1.23
C SER A 223 11.69 -38.12 -0.65
N HIS A 224 11.87 -38.27 0.67
CA HIS A 224 11.65 -39.51 1.42
C HIS A 224 10.17 -39.86 1.63
N PHE A 225 9.23 -39.00 1.21
CA PHE A 225 7.81 -39.29 1.35
C PHE A 225 7.35 -40.41 0.39
N THR A 226 6.63 -41.38 0.93
CA THR A 226 6.24 -42.62 0.22
C THR A 226 5.27 -42.39 -0.93
N ARG A 227 4.40 -41.36 -0.83
CA ARG A 227 3.49 -40.96 -1.91
C ARG A 227 3.99 -39.70 -2.60
N ARG A 228 4.33 -39.83 -3.89
CA ARG A 228 4.57 -38.68 -4.76
C ARG A 228 3.26 -37.92 -4.97
N SER A 229 3.24 -36.65 -4.64
CA SER A 229 2.07 -35.77 -4.85
C SER A 229 1.82 -35.57 -6.34
N TRP A 230 0.62 -35.89 -6.83
CA TRP A 230 0.18 -35.55 -8.18
C TRP A 230 0.10 -34.02 -8.36
N GLY A 231 0.84 -33.50 -9.34
CA GLY A 231 0.86 -32.09 -9.74
C GLY A 231 1.99 -31.29 -9.09
N SER A 232 2.77 -30.55 -9.89
CA SER A 232 3.81 -29.64 -9.40
C SER A 232 3.16 -28.40 -8.77
N THR A 233 3.47 -28.11 -7.50
CA THR A 233 3.12 -26.80 -6.92
C THR A 233 4.24 -25.84 -7.28
N GLN A 234 3.98 -24.92 -8.20
CA GLN A 234 4.91 -23.82 -8.46
C GLN A 234 4.81 -22.82 -7.31
N VAL A 235 5.87 -22.72 -6.50
CA VAL A 235 6.04 -21.60 -5.59
C VAL A 235 6.81 -20.55 -6.37
N HIS A 236 6.15 -19.44 -6.70
CA HIS A 236 6.86 -18.28 -7.21
C HIS A 236 7.82 -17.80 -6.13
N GLU A 237 9.12 -17.80 -6.44
CA GLU A 237 10.10 -17.13 -5.60
C GLU A 237 9.68 -15.67 -5.42
N PRO A 238 9.68 -15.15 -4.18
CA PRO A 238 9.39 -13.75 -3.96
C PRO A 238 10.37 -12.91 -4.77
N LYS A 239 9.86 -12.10 -5.71
CA LYS A 239 10.72 -11.20 -6.49
C LYS A 239 11.53 -10.31 -5.55
N ALA A 240 12.83 -10.21 -5.82
CA ALA A 240 13.73 -9.24 -5.21
C ALA A 240 13.13 -7.84 -5.36
N ILE A 241 12.97 -7.12 -4.25
CA ILE A 241 12.39 -5.78 -4.27
C ILE A 241 13.44 -4.69 -4.13
N ALA A 242 14.63 -5.00 -3.58
CA ALA A 242 15.68 -4.01 -3.38
C ALA A 242 16.09 -3.33 -4.69
N PRO A 243 16.32 -4.03 -5.82
CA PRO A 243 16.75 -3.40 -7.07
C PRO A 243 15.74 -2.39 -7.65
N THR A 244 14.46 -2.51 -7.29
CA THR A 244 13.40 -1.61 -7.78
C THR A 244 12.95 -0.58 -6.76
N THR A 245 13.39 -0.72 -5.50
CA THR A 245 12.94 0.12 -4.39
C THR A 245 14.04 1.07 -3.95
N LEU A 246 15.30 0.62 -3.95
CA LEU A 246 16.46 1.39 -3.49
C LEU A 246 17.08 2.18 -4.65
N VAL A 247 16.26 3.04 -5.26
CA VAL A 247 16.63 3.83 -6.45
C VAL A 247 16.17 5.27 -6.28
N VAL A 248 16.75 6.17 -7.08
CA VAL A 248 16.21 7.53 -7.24
C VAL A 248 14.92 7.45 -8.04
N MET A 249 13.82 7.90 -7.43
CA MET A 249 12.50 7.91 -8.05
C MET A 249 12.36 9.12 -8.99
N PRO A 250 11.66 8.98 -10.13
CA PRO A 250 11.36 10.11 -11.00
C PRO A 250 10.58 11.20 -10.27
N GLN A 251 10.80 12.45 -10.66
CA GLN A 251 10.05 13.60 -10.13
C GLN A 251 8.53 13.40 -10.27
N GLY A 252 7.79 13.76 -9.23
CA GLY A 252 6.34 13.53 -9.15
C GLY A 252 5.90 12.12 -8.75
N SER A 253 6.85 11.21 -8.47
CA SER A 253 6.54 9.91 -7.87
C SER A 253 5.95 10.05 -6.47
N THR A 254 5.08 9.12 -6.10
CA THR A 254 4.58 9.06 -4.72
C THR A 254 5.67 8.55 -3.79
N ARG A 255 5.68 9.05 -2.55
CA ARG A 255 6.61 8.59 -1.51
C ARG A 255 6.43 7.09 -1.30
N VAL A 256 7.54 6.35 -1.35
CA VAL A 256 7.55 4.91 -1.11
C VAL A 256 7.16 4.64 0.35
N SER A 257 6.31 3.64 0.57
CA SER A 257 5.86 3.30 1.91
C SER A 257 6.99 2.69 2.75
N ARG A 258 7.03 3.04 4.03
CA ARG A 258 8.03 2.51 4.98
C ARG A 258 8.16 0.97 4.95
N PRO A 259 7.07 0.17 4.92
CA PRO A 259 7.20 -1.30 4.89
C PRO A 259 7.96 -1.81 3.66
N ARG A 260 7.81 -1.14 2.52
CA ARG A 260 8.51 -1.51 1.29
C ARG A 260 10.00 -1.18 1.38
N LEU A 261 10.35 0.02 1.84
CA LEU A 261 11.75 0.42 2.09
C LEU A 261 12.41 -0.51 3.11
N HIS A 262 11.72 -0.81 4.21
CA HIS A 262 12.21 -1.70 5.26
C HIS A 262 12.55 -3.08 4.71
N ARG A 263 11.63 -3.70 3.96
CA ARG A 263 11.86 -5.01 3.36
C ARG A 263 13.03 -4.97 2.37
N ALA A 264 13.19 -3.89 1.61
CA ALA A 264 14.30 -3.73 0.67
C ALA A 264 15.66 -3.61 1.39
N LEU A 265 15.72 -2.84 2.48
CA LEU A 265 16.92 -2.72 3.33
C LEU A 265 17.28 -4.04 4.01
N GLN A 266 16.29 -4.82 4.46
CA GLN A 266 16.52 -6.16 5.02
C GLN A 266 17.03 -7.14 3.96
N GLU A 267 16.55 -7.04 2.72
CA GLU A 267 16.99 -7.87 1.59
C GLU A 267 18.49 -7.69 1.29
N ILE A 268 19.00 -6.46 1.41
CA ILE A 268 20.44 -6.15 1.30
C ILE A 268 21.21 -6.22 2.63
N ARG A 269 20.58 -6.77 3.69
CA ARG A 269 21.18 -7.02 5.01
C ARG A 269 21.64 -5.78 5.79
N ILE A 270 20.97 -4.64 5.61
CA ILE A 270 21.21 -3.46 6.47
C ILE A 270 20.69 -3.79 7.89
N PRO A 271 21.54 -3.66 8.93
CA PRO A 271 21.14 -3.92 10.31
C PRO A 271 19.98 -3.04 10.76
N TYR A 272 19.03 -3.61 11.50
CA TYR A 272 17.91 -2.85 12.07
C TYR A 272 18.33 -2.21 13.40
N ARG A 273 19.19 -1.19 13.32
CA ARG A 273 19.70 -0.44 14.47
C ARG A 273 19.70 1.05 14.17
N CYS A 274 19.52 1.88 15.20
CA CYS A 274 19.61 3.32 15.05
C CYS A 274 21.03 3.72 14.67
N GLU A 275 21.23 4.43 13.57
CA GLU A 275 22.58 4.84 13.13
C GLU A 275 23.26 5.80 14.13
N SER A 276 22.48 6.59 14.87
CA SER A 276 23.02 7.58 15.81
C SER A 276 23.36 7.01 17.19
N CYS A 277 22.58 6.06 17.72
CA CYS A 277 22.73 5.58 19.10
C CYS A 277 22.76 4.05 19.24
N ASP A 278 22.85 3.35 18.11
CA ASP A 278 22.87 1.88 17.98
C ASP A 278 21.66 1.13 18.60
N ASN A 279 20.60 1.87 18.96
CA ASN A 279 19.38 1.27 19.53
C ASN A 279 18.83 0.17 18.60
N PRO A 280 18.64 -1.08 19.09
CA PRO A 280 18.22 -2.22 18.28
C PRO A 280 16.72 -2.24 17.92
N GLY A 281 15.99 -1.16 18.20
CA GLY A 281 14.53 -1.12 18.11
C GLY A 281 13.86 -1.48 19.44
N GLU A 282 14.46 -1.13 20.57
CA GLU A 282 13.90 -1.35 21.91
C GLU A 282 13.98 -0.09 22.77
N TRP A 283 12.93 0.16 23.56
CA TRP A 283 12.85 1.27 24.51
C TRP A 283 12.12 0.82 25.77
N LEU A 284 12.74 0.96 26.93
CA LEU A 284 12.19 0.50 28.22
C LEU A 284 11.72 -0.97 28.18
N GLY A 285 12.50 -1.85 27.52
CA GLY A 285 12.18 -3.27 27.36
C GLY A 285 11.01 -3.58 26.41
N ARG A 286 10.52 -2.57 25.66
CA ARG A 286 9.44 -2.75 24.68
C ARG A 286 9.95 -2.47 23.26
N PRO A 287 9.47 -3.21 22.25
CA PRO A 287 9.88 -2.98 20.88
C PRO A 287 9.38 -1.62 20.39
N ILE A 288 10.26 -0.85 19.76
CA ILE A 288 9.95 0.41 19.08
C ILE A 288 10.26 0.30 17.59
N THR A 289 9.48 1.03 16.79
CA THR A 289 9.73 1.12 15.36
C THR A 289 10.81 2.17 15.10
N LEU A 290 11.96 1.74 14.59
CA LEU A 290 12.93 2.65 14.01
C LEU A 290 12.34 3.26 12.74
N GLN A 291 12.47 4.57 12.59
CA GLN A 291 12.03 5.32 11.43
C GLN A 291 13.09 5.22 10.32
N ILE A 292 12.67 5.36 9.06
CA ILE A 292 13.59 5.44 7.93
C ILE A 292 13.68 6.91 7.55
N ASP A 293 14.85 7.51 7.80
CA ASP A 293 15.16 8.89 7.45
C ASP A 293 15.99 8.93 6.17
N HIS A 294 15.78 9.99 5.39
CA HIS A 294 16.55 10.29 4.19
C HIS A 294 17.60 11.32 4.58
N ILE A 295 18.88 10.99 4.46
CA ILE A 295 20.00 11.84 4.93
C ILE A 295 19.94 13.22 4.25
N ASN A 296 19.68 13.26 2.94
CA ASN A 296 19.52 14.49 2.18
C ASN A 296 18.14 15.17 2.34
N GLY A 297 17.18 14.54 3.02
CA GLY A 297 15.80 15.01 3.16
C GLY A 297 14.91 14.88 1.91
N ASP A 298 15.42 14.33 0.81
CA ASP A 298 14.66 14.07 -0.42
C ASP A 298 14.08 12.64 -0.40
N TRP A 299 12.75 12.53 -0.28
CA TRP A 299 12.05 11.25 -0.27
C TRP A 299 12.07 10.53 -1.63
N LEU A 300 12.51 11.18 -2.70
CA LEU A 300 12.66 10.55 -4.01
C LEU A 300 13.96 9.73 -4.09
N ASP A 301 14.99 10.11 -3.34
CA ASP A 301 16.27 9.40 -3.34
C ASP A 301 16.25 8.23 -2.34
N ASN A 302 15.73 7.08 -2.76
CA ASN A 302 15.64 5.89 -1.89
C ASN A 302 16.89 5.00 -1.94
N ARG A 303 18.00 5.47 -2.50
CA ARG A 303 19.24 4.67 -2.55
C ARG A 303 19.70 4.30 -1.15
N ALA A 304 20.28 3.11 -1.00
CA ALA A 304 20.61 2.55 0.31
C ALA A 304 21.52 3.47 1.12
N GLU A 305 22.49 4.10 0.47
CA GLU A 305 23.43 5.05 1.07
C GLU A 305 22.79 6.36 1.56
N ASN A 306 21.58 6.69 1.10
CA ASN A 306 20.83 7.87 1.55
C ASN A 306 19.79 7.54 2.63
N LEU A 307 19.58 6.27 2.94
CA LEU A 307 18.60 5.82 3.92
C LEU A 307 19.27 5.36 5.21
N ARG A 308 18.75 5.82 6.34
CA ARG A 308 19.20 5.38 7.65
C ARG A 308 18.04 5.03 8.58
N TYR A 309 18.28 4.08 9.47
CA TYR A 309 17.36 3.80 10.57
C TYR A 309 17.64 4.74 11.72
N LEU A 310 16.62 5.39 12.24
CA LEU A 310 16.71 6.24 13.44
C LEU A 310 15.62 5.90 14.44
N CYS A 311 15.95 5.80 15.72
CA CYS A 311 14.93 5.72 16.76
C CYS A 311 14.15 7.04 16.84
N PRO A 312 12.91 7.06 17.37
CA PRO A 312 12.10 8.28 17.45
C PRO A 312 12.81 9.45 18.14
N ASN A 313 13.65 9.17 19.14
CA ASN A 313 14.38 10.18 19.90
C ASN A 313 15.50 10.81 19.06
N CYS A 314 16.34 10.00 18.40
CA CYS A 314 17.40 10.49 17.52
C CYS A 314 16.83 11.15 16.26
N HIS A 315 15.72 10.62 15.72
CA HIS A 315 15.09 11.22 14.56
C HIS A 315 14.55 12.62 14.87
N ALA A 316 14.05 12.86 16.09
CA ALA A 316 13.60 14.19 16.50
C ALA A 316 14.72 15.26 16.49
N LEU A 317 15.99 14.84 16.52
CA LEU A 317 17.16 15.72 16.49
C LEU A 317 17.64 16.03 15.07
N THR A 318 17.10 15.37 14.04
CA THR A 318 17.56 15.62 12.66
C THR A 318 17.00 16.93 12.14
N GLU A 319 17.76 17.61 11.29
CA GLU A 319 17.27 18.81 10.63
C GLU A 319 16.08 18.53 9.70
N THR A 320 15.93 17.29 9.24
CA THR A 320 14.83 16.80 8.38
C THR A 320 13.53 16.56 9.16
N TRP A 321 13.60 16.53 10.49
CA TRP A 321 12.46 16.27 11.36
C TRP A 321 11.39 17.36 11.25
N CYS A 322 10.14 16.95 11.03
CA CYS A 322 8.98 17.85 10.96
C CYS A 322 9.14 19.08 10.03
N ARG A 323 10.01 19.02 9.01
CA ARG A 323 10.14 20.11 8.04
C ARG A 323 8.77 20.38 7.41
N LYS A 324 8.22 21.58 7.69
CA LYS A 324 7.15 22.15 6.87
C LYS A 324 7.68 22.21 5.44
N ARG A 325 6.81 21.95 4.45
CA ARG A 325 7.15 22.23 3.04
C ARG A 325 7.81 23.60 2.98
N LYS A 326 9.08 23.69 2.55
CA LYS A 326 9.63 24.99 2.18
C LYS A 326 8.69 25.58 1.15
N ASP A 327 8.17 26.77 1.41
CA ASP A 327 7.50 27.55 0.39
C ASP A 327 8.42 27.58 -0.82
N ARG A 328 7.87 27.26 -1.99
CA ARG A 328 8.60 27.50 -3.24
C ARG A 328 9.04 28.96 -3.18
N PRO A 329 10.33 29.28 -3.41
CA PRO A 329 10.74 30.67 -3.48
C PRO A 329 9.83 31.35 -4.50
N ASN A 330 9.12 32.39 -4.05
CA ASN A 330 8.38 33.27 -4.92
C ASN A 330 9.45 33.93 -5.79
N THR A 331 9.61 33.44 -7.02
CA THR A 331 10.45 34.11 -8.00
C THR A 331 9.70 35.37 -8.41
N SER A 332 9.90 36.43 -7.64
CA SER A 332 9.55 37.79 -8.01
C SER A 332 10.63 38.29 -8.96
N VAL A 333 10.45 38.09 -10.26
CA VAL A 333 10.82 39.03 -11.33
C VAL A 333 9.84 38.82 -12.48
#